data_AF-A0A2A6NAT8-F1
#
_entry.id   AF-A0A2A6NAT8-F1
#
_cell.length_a   1.000
_cell.length_b   1.000
_cell.length_c   1.000
_cell.angle_alpha   90.00
_cell.angle_beta   90.00
_cell.angle_gamma   90.00
#
_symmetry.space_group_name_H-M   'P 1'
#
loop_
_entity.id
_entity.type
_entity.pdbx_description
1 polymer ?
#
loop_
_entity_poly.entity_id
_entity_poly.type
_entity_poly.pdbx_seq_one_letter_code
_entity_poly.pdbx_strand_id
1 'polypeptide(L)'
;LKGSINANDISLRGTIDVPTQMLTIQTGNGMQLQFTKKNDDLVIVRLFGSVSTTKAGIKMSGPWVDKEFRPAVVQSIVGHFAGHETSFHIDIDTNGSITWWGPDIGKTPIATRGNGSYFIK
;
A
#
# COMPACT_ATOMS: atom_id res chain seq x y z
N LEU A 1 -25.64 -9.86 18.25
CA LEU A 1 -26.56 -10.34 17.18
C LEU A 1 -25.70 -10.75 15.99
N LYS A 2 -25.60 -12.06 15.69
CA LYS A 2 -25.11 -12.54 14.40
C LYS A 2 -26.35 -12.81 13.54
N GLY A 3 -26.49 -12.08 12.44
CA GLY A 3 -27.53 -12.27 11.45
C GLY A 3 -27.02 -11.82 10.09
N SER A 4 -27.55 -12.39 9.02
CA SER A 4 -27.24 -12.00 7.64
C SER A 4 -28.38 -11.17 7.08
N ILE A 5 -28.07 -10.08 6.37
CA ILE A 5 -29.04 -9.27 5.64
C ILE A 5 -28.88 -9.57 4.15
N ASN A 6 -29.97 -9.93 3.47
CA ASN A 6 -30.04 -9.99 2.02
C ASN A 6 -30.96 -8.86 1.57
N ALA A 7 -30.48 -7.95 0.74
CA ALA A 7 -31.24 -6.82 0.23
C ALA A 7 -30.83 -6.56 -1.22
N ASN A 8 -31.80 -6.18 -2.05
CA ASN A 8 -31.52 -5.73 -3.43
C ASN A 8 -31.00 -4.29 -3.43
N ASP A 9 -31.61 -3.43 -2.61
CA ASP A 9 -31.32 -2.01 -2.53
C ASP A 9 -31.26 -1.56 -1.07
N ILE A 10 -30.31 -0.68 -0.77
CA ILE A 10 -30.17 -0.04 0.54
C ILE A 10 -30.01 1.46 0.31
N SER A 11 -30.87 2.27 0.92
CA SER A 11 -30.72 3.72 0.99
C SER A 11 -30.35 4.13 2.40
N LEU A 12 -29.29 4.93 2.54
CA LEU A 12 -28.77 5.39 3.82
C LEU A 12 -28.61 6.90 3.80
N ARG A 13 -29.16 7.60 4.80
CA ARG A 13 -29.02 9.06 4.98
C ARG A 13 -27.88 9.45 5.94
N GLY A 14 -27.32 8.47 6.65
CA GLY A 14 -26.21 8.65 7.59
C GLY A 14 -24.93 7.95 7.10
N THR A 15 -24.06 7.58 8.03
CA THR A 15 -22.83 6.84 7.77
C THR A 15 -23.01 5.35 7.94
N ILE A 16 -22.21 4.58 7.22
CA ILE A 16 -22.04 3.15 7.44
C ILE A 16 -20.69 2.90 8.10
N ASP A 17 -20.71 2.29 9.28
CA ASP A 17 -19.50 1.90 9.98
C ASP A 17 -19.08 0.50 9.54
N VAL A 18 -17.87 0.40 8.98
CA VAL A 18 -17.28 -0.84 8.51
C VAL A 18 -15.99 -1.14 9.29
N PRO A 19 -15.63 -2.42 9.49
CA PRO A 19 -14.37 -2.78 10.13
C PRO A 19 -13.19 -2.08 9.46
N THR A 20 -12.31 -1.49 10.27
CA THR A 20 -11.12 -0.77 9.82
C THR A 20 -9.89 -1.36 10.51
N GLN A 21 -8.84 -1.66 9.73
CA GLN A 21 -7.57 -2.17 10.22
C GLN A 21 -6.43 -1.32 9.67
N MET A 22 -5.35 -1.17 10.43
CA MET A 22 -4.17 -0.40 10.03
C MET A 22 -2.91 -1.27 10.16
N LEU A 23 -1.96 -1.04 9.26
CA LEU A 23 -0.65 -1.70 9.26
C LEU A 23 0.42 -0.67 8.87
N THR A 24 1.60 -0.75 9.48
CA THR A 24 2.77 0.05 9.10
C THR A 24 3.95 -0.88 8.82
N ILE A 25 4.56 -0.74 7.64
CA ILE A 25 5.73 -1.53 7.22
C ILE A 25 6.90 -0.60 6.95
N GLN A 26 8.06 -0.91 7.55
CA GLN A 26 9.34 -0.34 7.12
C GLN A 26 9.91 -1.21 6.01
N THR A 27 10.09 -0.68 4.81
CA THR A 27 10.52 -1.48 3.65
C THR A 27 12.00 -1.82 3.64
N GLY A 28 12.77 -1.43 4.66
CA GLY A 28 14.21 -1.72 4.78
C GLY A 28 15.13 -0.80 3.97
N ASN A 29 14.64 -0.22 2.87
CA ASN A 29 15.37 0.74 2.02
C ASN A 29 15.16 2.21 2.43
N GLY A 30 14.58 2.47 3.61
CA GLY A 30 14.29 3.81 4.15
C GLY A 30 12.89 4.35 3.82
N MET A 31 12.15 3.68 2.93
CA MET A 31 10.73 3.97 2.69
C MET A 31 9.84 3.26 3.71
N GLN A 32 8.72 3.90 4.07
CA GLN A 32 7.69 3.37 4.96
C GLN A 32 6.33 3.38 4.26
N LEU A 33 5.53 2.34 4.49
CA LEU A 33 4.17 2.23 4.00
C LEU A 33 3.19 2.17 5.18
N GLN A 34 2.15 3.01 5.14
CA GLN A 34 1.03 2.96 6.09
C GLN A 34 -0.23 2.54 5.33
N PHE A 35 -0.82 1.42 5.75
CA PHE A 35 -2.02 0.85 5.17
C PHE A 35 -3.22 1.15 6.05
N THR A 36 -4.34 1.51 5.42
CA THR A 36 -5.66 1.58 6.05
C THR A 36 -6.62 0.73 5.22
N LYS A 37 -7.05 -0.41 5.77
CA LYS A 37 -8.01 -1.33 5.15
C LYS A 37 -9.40 -1.09 5.73
N LYS A 38 -10.41 -0.98 4.87
CA LYS A 38 -11.82 -0.86 5.24
C LYS A 38 -12.64 -2.00 4.61
N ASN A 39 -13.60 -2.51 5.39
CA ASN A 39 -14.52 -3.57 4.97
C ASN A 39 -13.82 -4.85 4.46
N ASP A 40 -12.63 -5.13 5.00
CA ASP A 40 -11.76 -6.24 4.59
C ASP A 40 -11.49 -6.30 3.07
N ASP A 41 -11.45 -5.14 2.40
CA ASP A 41 -11.26 -5.10 0.95
C ASP A 41 -10.52 -3.86 0.46
N LEU A 42 -11.14 -2.67 0.53
CA LEU A 42 -10.50 -1.44 0.07
C LEU A 42 -9.33 -1.09 1.01
N VAL A 43 -8.14 -0.99 0.44
CA VAL A 43 -6.93 -0.54 1.14
C VAL A 43 -6.44 0.76 0.53
N ILE A 44 -6.10 1.73 1.38
CA ILE A 44 -5.34 2.92 1.01
C ILE A 44 -3.94 2.80 1.61
N VAL A 45 -2.92 2.94 0.76
CA VAL A 45 -1.50 2.95 1.14
C VAL A 45 -0.97 4.36 1.06
N ARG A 46 -0.43 4.87 2.17
CA ARG A 46 0.26 6.16 2.25
C ARG A 46 1.77 5.92 2.29
N LEU A 47 2.49 6.62 1.43
CA LEU A 47 3.94 6.47 1.28
C LEU A 47 4.67 7.53 2.10
N PHE A 48 5.64 7.09 2.90
CA PHE A 48 6.44 7.91 3.79
C PHE A 48 7.93 7.54 3.69
N GLY A 49 8.77 8.26 4.44
CA GLY A 49 10.20 8.01 4.52
C GLY A 49 10.98 8.57 3.32
N SER A 50 12.19 8.05 3.16
CA SER A 50 13.09 8.40 2.05
C SER A 50 13.80 7.14 1.58
N VAL A 51 13.59 6.77 0.31
CA VAL A 51 14.16 5.55 -0.26
C VAL A 51 15.63 5.76 -0.62
N SER A 52 16.45 4.74 -0.43
CA SER A 52 17.85 4.68 -0.86
C SER A 52 18.27 3.24 -1.17
N THR A 53 19.35 3.09 -1.91
CA THR A 53 20.05 1.81 -2.14
C THR A 53 19.13 0.71 -2.68
N THR A 54 18.44 0.98 -3.78
CA THR A 54 17.56 0.02 -4.48
C THR A 54 17.69 0.15 -5.99
N LYS A 55 17.24 -0.87 -6.73
CA LYS A 55 17.24 -0.92 -8.20
C LYS A 55 15.92 -1.43 -8.73
N ALA A 56 15.57 -1.07 -9.95
CA ALA A 56 14.35 -1.55 -10.59
C ALA A 56 14.30 -3.10 -10.59
N GLY A 57 13.15 -3.66 -10.26
CA GLY A 57 12.91 -5.10 -10.15
C GLY A 57 13.44 -5.76 -8.87
N ILE A 58 14.04 -5.02 -7.93
CA ILE A 58 14.55 -5.57 -6.68
C ILE A 58 13.48 -5.51 -5.58
N LYS A 59 13.38 -6.62 -4.83
CA LYS A 59 12.57 -6.69 -3.61
C LYS A 59 13.15 -5.79 -2.54
N MET A 60 12.27 -5.01 -1.90
CA MET A 60 12.58 -4.24 -0.72
C MET A 60 13.07 -5.15 0.41
N SER A 61 14.05 -4.70 1.18
CA SER A 61 14.80 -5.54 2.14
C SER A 61 14.12 -5.73 3.50
N GLY A 62 13.01 -5.03 3.75
CA GLY A 62 12.26 -5.08 5.01
C GLY A 62 11.24 -6.23 5.11
N PRO A 63 10.46 -6.26 6.20
CA PRO A 63 9.34 -7.18 6.37
C PRO A 63 8.33 -7.11 5.21
N TRP A 64 7.74 -8.26 4.92
CA TRP A 64 6.66 -8.39 3.95
C TRP A 64 5.33 -7.94 4.56
N VAL A 65 4.37 -7.63 3.69
CA VAL A 65 3.02 -7.24 4.07
C VAL A 65 2.30 -8.40 4.78
N ASP A 66 1.63 -8.10 5.88
CA ASP A 66 0.85 -9.06 6.66
C ASP A 66 -0.27 -9.68 5.81
N LYS A 67 -0.59 -10.94 6.11
CA LYS A 67 -1.49 -11.77 5.28
C LYS A 67 -2.85 -11.11 5.04
N GLU A 68 -3.37 -10.40 6.04
CA GLU A 68 -4.67 -9.73 6.06
C GLU A 68 -4.76 -8.52 5.13
N PHE A 69 -3.63 -8.07 4.59
CA PHE A 69 -3.50 -6.95 3.66
C PHE A 69 -2.96 -7.40 2.28
N ARG A 70 -2.67 -8.69 2.06
CA ARG A 70 -2.13 -9.14 0.76
C ARG A 70 -3.24 -9.14 -0.29
N PRO A 71 -3.00 -8.56 -1.48
CA PRO A 71 -3.98 -8.57 -2.55
C PRO A 71 -4.02 -9.93 -3.27
N ALA A 72 -5.16 -10.26 -3.90
CA ALA A 72 -5.30 -11.49 -4.69
C ALA A 72 -4.48 -11.49 -6.00
N VAL A 73 -4.22 -10.30 -6.55
CA VAL A 73 -3.35 -10.08 -7.72
C VAL A 73 -2.36 -8.97 -7.41
N VAL A 74 -1.21 -8.94 -8.09
CA VAL A 74 -0.18 -7.91 -7.87
C VAL A 74 -0.77 -6.51 -8.05
N GLN A 75 -0.47 -5.60 -7.11
CA GLN A 75 -0.95 -4.22 -7.13
C GLN A 75 0.21 -3.24 -7.27
N SER A 76 0.22 -2.48 -8.36
CA SER A 76 1.20 -1.42 -8.58
C SER A 76 0.73 -0.10 -7.97
N ILE A 77 1.46 0.39 -6.97
CA ILE A 77 1.16 1.62 -6.25
C ILE A 77 2.11 2.71 -6.70
N VAL A 78 1.57 3.72 -7.38
CA VAL A 78 2.33 4.89 -7.83
C VAL A 78 2.64 5.82 -6.66
N GLY A 79 3.88 6.31 -6.62
CA GLY A 79 4.38 7.29 -5.67
C GLY A 79 5.14 8.41 -6.36
N HIS A 80 5.50 9.43 -5.58
CA HIS A 80 6.15 10.64 -6.05
C HIS A 80 7.36 10.99 -5.17
N PHE A 81 8.42 11.54 -5.76
CA PHE A 81 9.55 12.09 -5.03
C PHE A 81 9.31 13.55 -4.64
N ALA A 82 9.20 13.84 -3.35
CA ALA A 82 8.83 15.18 -2.89
C ALA A 82 9.84 16.25 -3.32
N GLY A 83 9.38 17.32 -3.98
CA GLY A 83 10.23 18.39 -4.51
C GLY A 83 10.88 18.10 -5.86
N HIS A 84 10.53 16.99 -6.52
CA HIS A 84 10.99 16.62 -7.86
C HIS A 84 9.79 16.52 -8.82
N GLU A 85 10.08 16.44 -10.13
CA GLU A 85 9.08 16.16 -11.18
C GLU A 85 8.92 14.66 -11.45
N THR A 86 9.65 13.82 -10.71
CA THR A 86 9.78 12.39 -10.97
C THR A 86 8.91 11.55 -10.04
N SER A 87 8.44 10.43 -10.57
CA SER A 87 7.61 9.45 -9.88
C SER A 87 8.28 8.08 -9.85
N PHE A 88 7.66 7.15 -9.12
CA PHE A 88 8.02 5.75 -9.09
C PHE A 88 6.75 4.91 -8.91
N HIS A 89 6.87 3.59 -9.03
CA HIS A 89 5.88 2.70 -8.42
C HIS A 89 6.57 1.56 -7.66
N ILE A 90 5.79 0.95 -6.78
CA ILE A 90 6.11 -0.33 -6.17
C ILE A 90 5.02 -1.33 -6.51
N ASP A 91 5.39 -2.60 -6.52
CA ASP A 91 4.42 -3.69 -6.57
C ASP A 91 4.29 -4.31 -5.19
N ILE A 92 3.06 -4.51 -4.75
CA ILE A 92 2.73 -5.37 -3.61
C ILE A 92 2.34 -6.73 -4.19
N ASP A 93 3.23 -7.71 -4.01
CA ASP A 93 3.05 -9.06 -4.51
C ASP A 93 2.03 -9.84 -3.68
N THR A 94 1.44 -10.88 -4.28
CA THR A 94 0.42 -11.73 -3.62
C THR A 94 0.96 -12.49 -2.40
N ASN A 95 2.27 -12.74 -2.34
CA ASN A 95 2.93 -13.34 -1.19
C ASN A 95 3.28 -12.32 -0.08
N GLY A 96 3.07 -11.02 -0.32
CA GLY A 96 3.38 -9.92 0.57
C GLY A 96 4.74 -9.25 0.35
N SER A 97 5.59 -9.75 -0.57
CA SER A 97 6.81 -9.00 -0.91
C SER A 97 6.49 -7.67 -1.57
N ILE A 98 7.40 -6.71 -1.42
CA ILE A 98 7.27 -5.39 -2.04
C ILE A 98 8.43 -5.25 -3.02
N THR A 99 8.13 -5.01 -4.30
CA THR A 99 9.13 -4.88 -5.37
C THR A 99 9.22 -3.43 -5.82
N TRP A 100 10.44 -2.91 -5.95
CA TRP A 100 10.69 -1.55 -6.45
C TRP A 100 10.69 -1.51 -7.97
N TRP A 101 9.98 -0.55 -8.56
CA TRP A 101 9.96 -0.32 -10.02
C TRP A 101 10.18 1.15 -10.41
N GLY A 102 10.63 1.97 -9.47
CA GLY A 102 11.20 3.27 -9.79
C GLY A 102 12.61 3.15 -10.40
N PRO A 103 13.24 4.29 -10.71
CA PRO A 103 14.63 4.32 -11.16
C PRO A 103 15.60 3.78 -10.09
N ASP A 104 16.81 3.41 -10.49
CA ASP A 104 17.88 3.02 -9.56
C ASP A 104 18.23 4.19 -8.62
N ILE A 105 18.19 3.92 -7.31
CA ILE A 105 18.48 4.91 -6.27
C ILE A 105 19.77 4.53 -5.54
N GLY A 106 20.74 5.44 -5.58
CA GLY A 106 22.00 5.31 -4.86
C GLY A 106 21.89 5.52 -3.35
N LYS A 107 23.01 5.86 -2.71
CA LYS A 107 23.09 6.02 -1.26
C LYS A 107 22.40 7.27 -0.71
N THR A 108 22.21 8.30 -1.55
CA THR A 108 21.54 9.54 -1.15
C THR A 108 20.03 9.32 -1.09
N PRO A 109 19.38 9.42 0.09
CA PRO A 109 17.96 9.14 0.20
C PRO A 109 17.10 10.22 -0.47
N ILE A 110 16.01 9.80 -1.11
CA ILE A 110 15.03 10.71 -1.74
C ILE A 110 13.66 10.51 -1.07
N ALA A 111 13.05 11.60 -0.62
CA ALA A 111 11.78 11.56 0.10
C ALA A 111 10.63 11.03 -0.77
N THR A 112 9.96 9.98 -0.32
CA THR A 112 8.87 9.29 -1.05
C THR A 112 7.51 9.64 -0.45
N ARG A 113 6.56 10.12 -1.25
CA ARG A 113 5.20 10.51 -0.83
C ARG A 113 4.16 10.02 -1.83
N GLY A 114 2.89 10.10 -1.41
CA GLY A 114 1.74 9.76 -2.25
C GLY A 114 0.75 8.85 -1.52
N ASN A 115 -0.43 8.72 -2.11
CA ASN A 115 -1.43 7.74 -1.71
C ASN A 115 -1.79 6.90 -2.94
N GLY A 116 -1.92 5.59 -2.76
CA GLY A 116 -2.55 4.71 -3.75
C GLY A 116 -3.55 3.78 -3.08
N SER A 117 -4.43 3.17 -3.87
CA SER A 117 -5.48 2.29 -3.36
C SER A 117 -5.56 1.00 -4.17
N TYR A 118 -5.92 -0.08 -3.50
CA TYR A 118 -6.20 -1.37 -4.14
C TYR A 118 -7.32 -2.11 -3.41
N PHE A 119 -7.89 -3.11 -4.09
CA PHE A 119 -8.80 -4.09 -3.51
C PHE A 119 -8.07 -5.38 -3.21
N ILE A 120 -8.45 -6.04 -2.11
CA ILE A 120 -7.89 -7.33 -1.74
C ILE A 120 -8.57 -8.45 -2.53
N LYS A 121 -9.90 -8.34 -2.70
CA LYS A 121 -10.76 -9.38 -3.26
C LYS A 121 -10.89 -9.31 -4.78
#